data_AF-A0A5C2M9D4-F1
#
_entry.id   AF-A0A5C2M9D4-F1
#
_cell.length_a   1.000
_cell.length_b   1.000
_cell.length_c   1.000
_cell.angle_alpha   90.00
_cell.angle_beta   90.00
_cell.angle_gamma   90.00
#
_symmetry.space_group_name_H-M   'P 1'
#
loop_
_entity.id
_entity.type
_entity.pdbx_description
1 polymer ?
#
loop_
_entity_poly.entity_id
_entity_poly.type
_entity_poly.pdbx_seq_one_letter_code
_entity_poly.pdbx_strand_id
1 'polypeptide(L)'
;MLDSRLAARWQYLSQLVEREILRLEATDRRLFDQPFTPERARQLTEDEDLAERVDAFVCRFSRLQDTVGDKLLPTYLAVHGERTATFAQNLDRAEKLGLILDAQA
;
A
#
# COMPACT_ATOMS: atom_id res chain seq x y z
N MET A 1 -30.26 0.03 -3.30
CA MET A 1 -29.58 -0.13 -2.00
C MET A 1 -28.13 -0.42 -2.30
N LEU A 2 -27.19 0.37 -1.77
CA LEU A 2 -25.79 -0.05 -1.70
C LEU A 2 -25.75 -1.44 -1.05
N ASP A 3 -25.05 -2.39 -1.67
CA ASP A 3 -24.94 -3.74 -1.10
C ASP A 3 -24.27 -3.61 0.28
N SER A 4 -25.05 -3.85 1.33
CA SER A 4 -24.62 -3.76 2.73
C SER A 4 -23.35 -4.58 3.00
N ARG A 5 -23.12 -5.65 2.23
CA ARG A 5 -21.92 -6.48 2.32
C ARG A 5 -20.69 -5.80 1.72
N LEU A 6 -20.83 -5.09 0.60
CA LEU A 6 -19.73 -4.35 -0.02
C LEU A 6 -19.30 -3.17 0.86
N ALA A 7 -20.26 -2.47 1.44
CA ALA A 7 -19.98 -1.38 2.38
C ALA A 7 -19.22 -1.88 3.62
N ALA A 8 -19.67 -2.98 4.23
CA ALA A 8 -18.97 -3.60 5.36
C ALA A 8 -17.56 -4.08 4.99
N ARG A 9 -17.40 -4.66 3.79
CA ARG A 9 -16.09 -5.07 3.27
C ARG A 9 -15.16 -3.87 3.09
N TRP A 10 -15.65 -2.78 2.50
CA TRP A 10 -14.87 -1.56 2.30
C TRP A 10 -14.39 -0.96 3.64
N GLN A 11 -15.28 -0.90 4.63
CA GLN A 11 -14.92 -0.44 5.98
C GLN A 11 -13.85 -1.33 6.62
N TYR A 12 -13.98 -2.65 6.53
CA TYR A 12 -12.97 -3.58 7.03
C TYR A 12 -11.62 -3.41 6.33
N LEU A 13 -11.61 -3.30 5.00
CA LEU A 13 -10.38 -3.12 4.23
C LEU A 13 -9.70 -1.78 4.54
N SER A 14 -10.48 -0.72 4.76
CA SER A 14 -9.95 0.59 5.15
C SER A 14 -9.22 0.50 6.49
N GLN A 15 -9.83 -0.14 7.49
CA GLN A 15 -9.18 -0.37 8.80
C GLN A 15 -7.95 -1.28 8.69
N LEU A 16 -7.98 -2.29 7.80
CA LEU A 16 -6.81 -3.14 7.57
C LEU A 16 -5.64 -2.33 7.00
N VAL A 17 -5.90 -1.52 5.98
CA VAL A 17 -4.91 -0.65 5.33
C VAL A 17 -4.33 0.35 6.31
N GLU A 18 -5.15 1.00 7.15
CA GLU A 18 -4.68 1.90 8.21
C GLU A 18 -3.66 1.21 9.14
N ARG A 19 -3.94 -0.02 9.57
CA ARG A 19 -3.00 -0.78 10.42
C ARG A 19 -1.73 -1.18 9.67
N GLU A 20 -1.82 -1.44 8.37
CA GLU A 20 -0.65 -1.77 7.54
C GLU A 20 0.23 -0.54 7.35
N ILE A 21 -0.36 0.63 7.10
CA ILE A 21 0.34 1.92 7.03
C ILE A 21 1.08 2.18 8.35
N LEU A 22 0.40 2.08 9.50
CA LEU A 22 1.03 2.32 10.80
C LEU A 22 2.27 1.43 11.05
N ARG A 23 2.20 0.15 10.63
CA ARG A 23 3.35 -0.77 10.75
C ARG A 23 4.46 -0.47 9.76
N LEU A 24 4.10 -0.06 8.54
CA LEU A 24 5.08 0.33 7.52
C LEU A 24 5.81 1.59 7.97
N GLU A 25 5.09 2.64 8.38
CA GLU A 25 5.65 3.89 8.88
C GLU A 25 6.59 3.68 10.06
N ALA A 26 6.28 2.74 10.95
CA ALA A 26 7.16 2.40 12.07
C ALA A 26 8.48 1.76 11.61
N THR A 27 8.47 0.97 10.54
CA THR A 27 9.70 0.45 9.94
C THR A 27 10.43 1.54 9.15
N ASP A 28 9.69 2.31 8.35
CA ASP A 28 10.19 3.41 7.54
C ASP A 28 11.01 4.40 8.38
N ARG A 29 10.42 4.89 9.48
CA ARG A 29 11.09 5.78 10.44
C ARG A 29 12.38 5.19 11.02
N ARG A 30 12.50 3.87 11.15
CA ARG A 30 13.70 3.22 11.69
C ARG A 30 14.74 2.92 10.63
N LEU A 31 14.32 2.67 9.40
CA LEU A 31 15.20 2.35 8.28
C LEU A 31 15.80 3.64 7.68
N PHE A 32 14.94 4.65 7.48
CA PHE A 32 15.25 5.91 6.83
C PHE A 32 15.51 7.07 7.81
N ASP A 33 15.71 6.80 9.11
CA ASP A 33 16.25 7.77 10.08
C ASP A 33 17.58 8.38 9.60
N GLN A 34 18.31 7.61 8.79
CA GLN A 34 19.41 8.08 7.97
C GLN A 34 19.08 7.81 6.50
N PRO A 35 19.61 8.59 5.54
CA PRO A 35 19.44 8.30 4.12
C PRO A 35 19.89 6.88 3.77
N PHE A 36 19.16 6.21 2.89
CA PHE A 36 19.54 4.90 2.38
C PHE A 36 20.43 5.06 1.15
N THR A 37 21.73 5.25 1.38
CA THR A 37 22.72 5.49 0.31
C THR A 37 23.27 4.18 -0.27
N PRO A 38 23.90 4.21 -1.45
CA PRO A 38 24.59 3.03 -1.99
C PRO A 38 25.62 2.43 -1.04
N GLU A 39 26.32 3.26 -0.26
CA GLU A 39 27.32 2.83 0.74
C GLU A 39 26.64 2.01 1.85
N ARG A 40 25.47 2.47 2.31
CA ARG A 40 24.69 1.80 3.34
C ARG A 40 24.05 0.51 2.80
N ALA A 41 23.64 0.49 1.53
CA ALA A 41 23.17 -0.72 0.87
C ALA A 41 24.27 -1.81 0.77
N ARG A 42 25.54 -1.42 0.60
CA ARG A 42 26.67 -2.38 0.62
C ARG A 42 26.88 -3.02 2.00
N GLN A 43 26.46 -2.35 3.08
CA GLN A 43 26.59 -2.87 4.44
C GLN A 43 25.58 -3.97 4.77
N LEU A 44 24.54 -4.19 3.94
CA LEU A 44 23.52 -5.22 4.19
C LEU A 44 24.09 -6.65 4.34
N THR A 45 25.24 -6.94 3.70
CA THR A 45 25.87 -8.26 3.81
C THR A 45 26.61 -8.47 5.14
N GLU A 46 26.92 -7.38 5.85
CA GLU A 46 27.74 -7.39 7.07
C GLU A 46 26.94 -6.96 8.30
N ASP A 47 25.82 -6.25 8.11
CA ASP A 47 24.90 -5.77 9.14
C ASP A 47 23.55 -6.48 9.02
N GLU A 48 23.39 -7.56 9.79
CA GLU A 48 22.17 -8.39 9.82
C GLU A 48 20.95 -7.59 10.31
N ASP A 49 21.13 -6.68 11.26
CA ASP A 49 20.06 -5.82 11.77
C ASP A 49 19.53 -4.87 10.69
N LEU A 50 20.43 -4.31 9.86
CA LEU A 50 20.06 -3.47 8.73
C LEU A 50 19.35 -4.29 7.65
N ALA A 51 19.86 -5.49 7.33
CA ALA A 51 19.25 -6.39 6.36
C ALA A 51 17.82 -6.77 6.77
N GLU A 52 17.61 -7.18 8.02
CA GLU A 52 16.29 -7.54 8.53
C GLU A 52 15.30 -6.35 8.46
N ARG A 53 15.78 -5.12 8.73
CA ARG A 53 14.93 -3.92 8.62
C ARG A 53 14.51 -3.63 7.18
N VAL A 54 15.41 -3.81 6.22
CA VAL A 54 15.11 -3.67 4.78
C VAL A 54 14.09 -4.73 4.36
N ASP A 55 14.31 -5.99 4.70
CA ASP A 55 13.38 -7.08 4.37
C ASP A 55 12.01 -6.87 5.00
N ALA A 56 11.97 -6.42 6.26
CA ALA A 56 10.73 -6.08 6.95
C ALA A 56 10.01 -4.90 6.27
N PHE A 57 10.74 -3.90 5.77
CA PHE A 57 10.17 -2.78 5.02
C PHE A 57 9.56 -3.27 3.71
N VAL A 58 10.33 -3.99 2.89
CA VAL A 58 9.88 -4.52 1.59
C VAL A 58 8.65 -5.40 1.77
N CYS A 59 8.68 -6.34 2.73
CA CYS A 59 7.55 -7.24 2.99
C CYS A 59 6.28 -6.48 3.42
N ARG A 60 6.40 -5.45 4.27
CA ARG A 60 5.26 -4.62 4.69
C ARG A 60 4.74 -3.76 3.56
N PHE A 61 5.63 -3.20 2.75
CA PHE A 61 5.27 -2.35 1.62
C PHE A 61 4.55 -3.14 0.53
N SER A 62 5.09 -4.30 0.11
CA SER A 62 4.42 -5.17 -0.86
C SER A 62 3.04 -5.61 -0.38
N ARG A 63 2.91 -5.98 0.89
CA ARG A 63 1.60 -6.34 1.47
C ARG A 63 0.60 -5.18 1.43
N LEU A 64 1.05 -3.97 1.75
CA LEU A 64 0.20 -2.78 1.68
C LEU A 64 -0.24 -2.52 0.23
N GLN A 65 0.68 -2.63 -0.74
CA GLN A 65 0.38 -2.48 -2.16
C GLN A 65 -0.67 -3.50 -2.63
N ASP A 66 -0.50 -4.78 -2.30
CA ASP A 66 -1.46 -5.84 -2.64
C ASP A 66 -2.83 -5.56 -2.00
N THR A 67 -2.87 -5.17 -0.72
CA THR A 67 -4.14 -4.86 -0.04
C THR A 67 -4.83 -3.66 -0.67
N VAL A 68 -4.10 -2.59 -0.98
CA VAL A 68 -4.66 -1.38 -1.58
C VAL A 68 -5.12 -1.67 -3.01
N GLY A 69 -4.26 -2.25 -3.83
CA GLY A 69 -4.46 -2.43 -5.27
C GLY A 69 -5.43 -3.55 -5.62
N ASP A 70 -5.31 -4.71 -4.99
CA ASP A 70 -6.13 -5.87 -5.36
C ASP A 70 -7.47 -5.91 -4.63
N LYS A 71 -7.60 -5.17 -3.52
CA LYS A 71 -8.76 -5.30 -2.63
C LYS A 71 -9.44 -3.97 -2.34
N LEU A 72 -8.74 -3.00 -1.75
CA LEU A 72 -9.37 -1.77 -1.28
C LEU A 72 -9.91 -0.94 -2.44
N LEU A 73 -9.07 -0.64 -3.44
CA LEU A 73 -9.44 0.18 -4.58
C LEU A 73 -10.57 -0.45 -5.42
N PRO A 74 -10.51 -1.75 -5.80
CA PRO A 74 -11.63 -2.40 -6.47
C PRO A 74 -12.92 -2.39 -5.64
N THR A 75 -12.83 -2.58 -4.31
CA THR A 75 -14.02 -2.54 -3.44
C THR A 75 -14.59 -1.13 -3.35
N TYR A 76 -13.74 -0.09 -3.26
CA TYR A 76 -14.16 1.31 -3.29
C TYR A 76 -14.92 1.60 -4.58
N LEU A 77 -14.35 1.23 -5.73
CA LEU A 77 -14.99 1.41 -7.04
C LEU A 77 -16.36 0.71 -7.09
N ALA A 78 -16.42 -0.55 -6.69
CA ALA A 78 -17.67 -1.32 -6.68
C ALA A 78 -18.76 -0.70 -5.78
N VAL A 79 -18.39 -0.20 -4.59
CA VAL A 79 -19.32 0.50 -3.68
C VAL A 79 -19.89 1.75 -4.33
N HIS A 80 -19.11 2.46 -5.16
CA HIS A 80 -19.55 3.67 -5.84
C HIS A 80 -20.22 3.39 -7.20
N GLY A 81 -20.50 2.12 -7.53
CA GLY A 81 -21.17 1.73 -8.78
C GLY A 81 -20.24 1.69 -10.00
N GLU A 82 -18.93 1.76 -9.79
CA GLU A 82 -17.92 1.78 -10.83
C GLU A 82 -17.53 0.34 -11.22
N ARG A 83 -17.20 0.12 -12.50
CA ARG A 83 -16.69 -1.18 -12.96
C ARG A 83 -15.26 -1.40 -12.47
N THR A 84 -15.00 -2.56 -11.88
CA THR A 84 -13.65 -3.01 -11.53
C THR A 84 -12.98 -3.68 -12.73
N ALA A 85 -11.72 -3.36 -12.97
CA ALA A 85 -10.94 -3.89 -14.08
C ALA A 85 -9.52 -4.26 -13.63
N THR A 86 -8.54 -4.27 -14.54
CA THR A 86 -7.13 -4.56 -14.18
C THR A 86 -6.59 -3.50 -13.21
N PHE A 87 -5.50 -3.81 -12.51
CA PHE A 87 -4.90 -2.88 -11.54
C PHE A 87 -4.58 -1.50 -12.15
N ALA A 88 -3.89 -1.46 -13.28
CA ALA A 88 -3.59 -0.22 -13.99
C ALA A 88 -4.85 0.58 -14.37
N GLN A 89 -5.88 -0.10 -14.87
CA GLN A 89 -7.13 0.57 -15.23
C GLN A 89 -7.88 1.12 -14.00
N ASN A 90 -7.79 0.44 -12.86
CA ASN A 90 -8.35 0.93 -11.61
C ASN A 90 -7.59 2.16 -11.09
N LEU A 91 -6.26 2.22 -11.28
CA LEU A 91 -5.47 3.42 -10.96
C LEU A 91 -5.84 4.60 -11.86
N ASP A 92 -5.94 4.41 -13.18
CA ASP A 92 -6.42 5.45 -14.11
C ASP A 92 -7.80 5.99 -13.69
N ARG A 93 -8.65 5.08 -13.18
CA ARG A 93 -9.98 5.45 -12.66
C ARG A 93 -9.88 6.23 -11.37
N ALA A 94 -9.02 5.80 -10.45
CA ALA A 94 -8.77 6.48 -9.18
C ALA A 94 -8.30 7.92 -9.41
N GLU A 95 -7.41 8.12 -10.38
CA GLU A 95 -6.93 9.44 -10.80
C GLU A 95 -8.08 10.31 -11.34
N LYS A 96 -8.88 9.77 -12.27
CA LYS A 96 -10.06 10.48 -12.81
C LYS A 96 -11.11 10.84 -11.76
N LEU A 97 -11.17 10.07 -10.67
CA LEU A 97 -12.03 10.32 -9.51
C LEU A 97 -11.39 11.27 -8.47
N GLY A 98 -10.14 11.68 -8.67
CA GLY A 98 -9.40 12.55 -7.75
C GLY A 98 -8.94 11.87 -6.46
N LEU A 99 -8.87 10.53 -6.43
CA LEU A 99 -8.41 9.77 -5.26
C LEU A 99 -6.89 9.73 -5.17
N ILE A 100 -6.22 9.78 -6.31
CA ILE A 100 -4.77 9.89 -6.45
C ILE A 100 -4.44 11.02 -7.41
N LEU A 101 -3.24 11.56 -7.31
CA LEU A 101 -2.80 12.69 -8.14
C LEU A 101 -2.37 12.26 -9.54
N ASP A 102 -1.71 11.11 -9.64
CA ASP A 102 -1.13 10.58 -10.87
C ASP A 102 -1.04 9.05 -10.75
N ALA A 103 -1.59 8.31 -11.72
CA ALA A 103 -1.53 6.85 -11.77
C ALA A 103 -0.15 6.31 -12.22
N GLN A 104 0.71 7.17 -12.76
CA GLN A 104 2.01 6.83 -13.35
C GLN A 104 3.22 7.35 -12.55
N ALA A 105 2.97 7.95 -11.37
CA ALA A 105 3.99 8.49 -10.47
C ALA A 105 4.88 7.42 -9.83
#